data_AF-A0A2M8N4N4-F1
#
_entry.id   AF-A0A2M8N4N4-F1
#
_cell.length_a   1.000
_cell.length_b   1.000
_cell.length_c   1.000
_cell.angle_alpha   90.00
_cell.angle_beta   90.00
_cell.angle_gamma   90.00
#
_symmetry.space_group_name_H-M   'P 1'
#
loop_
_entity.id
_entity.type
_entity.pdbx_description
1 polymer ?
#
loop_
_entity_poly.entity_id
_entity_poly.type
_entity_poly.pdbx_seq_one_letter_code
_entity_poly.pdbx_strand_id
1 'polypeptide(L)'
;PREDIDALIRKGELGLEHDAAKASGTKSYTYHLPDTIQANAAAIDNALASIKICDPAIGSGAFPVGLMQEVVKARTVLTTYLENQKEERTPYHFKRHAIQESIYGVDI
;
A
#
# COMPACT_ATOMS: atom_id res chain seq x y z
N PRO A 1 7.34 -7.48 -15.04
CA PRO A 1 7.65 -6.71 -13.81
C PRO A 1 6.88 -5.38 -13.69
N ARG A 2 6.97 -4.46 -14.66
CA ARG A 2 6.28 -3.15 -14.58
C ARG A 2 4.75 -3.28 -14.62
N GLU A 3 4.22 -4.07 -15.54
CA GLU A 3 2.77 -4.27 -15.70
C GLU A 3 2.14 -4.87 -14.45
N ASP A 4 2.85 -5.77 -13.78
CA ASP A 4 2.40 -6.39 -12.52
C ASP A 4 2.34 -5.36 -11.38
N ILE A 5 3.35 -4.48 -11.29
CA ILE A 5 3.35 -3.37 -10.32
C ILE A 5 2.22 -2.39 -10.67
N ASP A 6 2.00 -2.07 -11.93
CA ASP A 6 0.87 -1.24 -12.36
C ASP A 6 -0.46 -1.88 -11.97
N ALA A 7 -0.59 -3.21 -12.06
CA ALA A 7 -1.78 -3.93 -11.60
C ALA A 7 -1.95 -3.85 -10.07
N LEU A 8 -0.87 -3.96 -9.29
CA LEU A 8 -0.88 -3.75 -7.84
C LEU A 8 -1.40 -2.34 -7.49
N ILE A 9 -0.84 -1.30 -8.12
CA ILE A 9 -1.19 0.09 -7.80
C ILE A 9 -2.62 0.44 -8.25
N ARG A 10 -3.01 0.04 -9.47
CA ARG A 10 -4.29 0.49 -10.06
C ARG A 10 -5.50 -0.35 -9.66
N LYS A 11 -5.29 -1.62 -9.32
CA LYS A 11 -6.36 -2.60 -9.13
C LYS A 11 -6.31 -3.33 -7.79
N GLY A 12 -5.26 -3.12 -6.98
CA GLY A 12 -5.09 -3.81 -5.71
C GLY A 12 -6.26 -3.60 -4.73
N GLU A 13 -6.80 -2.38 -4.63
CA GLU A 13 -7.95 -2.09 -3.75
C GLU A 13 -9.23 -2.86 -4.14
N LEU A 14 -9.46 -3.07 -5.43
CA LEU A 14 -10.61 -3.86 -5.91
C LEU A 14 -10.56 -5.30 -5.38
N GLY A 15 -9.36 -5.84 -5.17
CA GLY A 15 -9.17 -7.15 -4.54
C GLY A 15 -9.62 -7.18 -3.08
N LEU A 16 -9.27 -6.14 -2.31
CA LEU A 16 -9.66 -6.04 -0.90
C LEU A 16 -11.18 -5.89 -0.74
N GLU A 17 -11.82 -5.06 -1.57
CA GLU A 17 -13.28 -4.86 -1.54
C GLU A 17 -14.03 -6.14 -1.93
N HIS A 18 -13.54 -6.89 -2.92
CA HIS A 18 -14.11 -8.17 -3.32
C HIS A 18 -13.97 -9.25 -2.24
N ASP A 19 -12.82 -9.32 -1.57
CA ASP A 19 -12.58 -10.29 -0.49
C ASP A 19 -13.47 -10.00 0.73
N ALA A 20 -13.67 -8.73 1.07
CA ALA A 20 -14.62 -8.31 2.10
C ALA A 20 -16.08 -8.66 1.72
N ALA A 21 -16.47 -8.42 0.46
CA ALA A 21 -17.79 -8.79 -0.05
C ALA A 21 -18.02 -10.31 -0.05
N LYS A 22 -16.97 -11.11 -0.30
CA LYS A 22 -17.03 -12.58 -0.23
C LYS A 22 -17.23 -13.07 1.21
N ALA A 23 -16.57 -12.44 2.20
CA ALA A 23 -16.81 -12.73 3.61
C ALA A 23 -18.27 -12.45 4.04
N SER A 24 -18.95 -11.50 3.37
CA SER A 24 -20.38 -11.23 3.54
C SER A 24 -21.34 -12.13 2.74
N GLY A 25 -20.83 -13.16 2.04
CA GLY A 25 -21.66 -14.21 1.40
C GLY A 25 -22.05 -13.97 -0.05
N THR A 26 -21.48 -12.96 -0.72
CA THR A 26 -21.77 -12.68 -2.15
C THR A 26 -20.82 -13.48 -3.06
N LYS A 27 -21.34 -14.15 -4.10
CA LYS A 27 -20.51 -14.82 -5.14
C LYS A 27 -19.80 -13.75 -5.97
N SER A 28 -18.60 -13.38 -5.55
CA SER A 28 -17.74 -12.47 -6.30
C SER A 28 -16.45 -13.15 -6.75
N TYR A 29 -16.00 -12.80 -7.95
CA TYR A 29 -14.74 -13.22 -8.56
C TYR A 29 -13.58 -12.88 -7.62
N THR A 30 -12.74 -13.86 -7.32
CA THR A 30 -11.56 -13.65 -6.45
C THR A 30 -10.53 -12.94 -7.31
N TYR A 31 -10.39 -11.62 -7.13
CA TYR A 31 -9.35 -10.89 -7.85
C TYR A 31 -8.00 -11.34 -7.28
N HIS A 32 -7.19 -12.00 -8.11
CA HIS A 32 -5.82 -12.35 -7.76
C HIS A 32 -4.87 -11.37 -8.41
N LEU A 33 -4.01 -10.77 -7.59
CA LEU A 33 -2.85 -10.07 -8.11
C LEU A 33 -1.93 -11.07 -8.85
N PRO A 34 -1.12 -10.60 -9.80
CA PRO A 34 -0.18 -11.45 -10.51
C PRO A 34 0.71 -12.25 -9.55
N ASP A 35 1.00 -13.51 -9.88
CA ASP A 35 1.83 -14.41 -9.05
C ASP A 35 3.19 -13.80 -8.69
N THR A 36 3.73 -12.96 -9.57
CA THR A 36 4.99 -12.22 -9.35
C THR A 36 4.88 -11.24 -8.19
N ILE A 37 3.72 -10.62 -7.97
CA ILE A 37 3.47 -9.74 -6.81
C ILE A 37 3.42 -10.55 -5.54
N GLN A 38 2.73 -11.69 -5.54
CA GLN A 38 2.67 -12.58 -4.38
C GLN A 38 4.07 -13.10 -4.03
N ALA A 39 4.81 -13.62 -5.02
CA ALA A 39 6.17 -14.15 -4.82
C ALA A 39 7.16 -13.11 -4.29
N ASN A 40 6.93 -11.82 -4.56
CA ASN A 40 7.80 -10.72 -4.14
C ASN A 40 7.15 -9.82 -3.07
N ALA A 41 6.03 -10.22 -2.46
CA ALA A 41 5.23 -9.35 -1.60
C ALA A 41 6.06 -8.72 -0.47
N ALA A 42 6.92 -9.52 0.19
CA ALA A 42 7.79 -9.02 1.25
C ALA A 42 8.85 -8.04 0.74
N ALA A 43 9.45 -8.31 -0.43
CA ALA A 43 10.45 -7.44 -1.02
C ALA A 43 9.83 -6.09 -1.45
N ILE A 44 8.63 -6.13 -2.04
CA ILE A 44 7.88 -4.94 -2.43
C ILE A 44 7.47 -4.13 -1.20
N ASP A 45 6.95 -4.79 -0.15
CA ASP A 45 6.56 -4.11 1.09
C ASP A 45 7.75 -3.42 1.77
N ASN A 46 8.90 -4.10 1.84
CA ASN A 46 10.12 -3.52 2.39
C ASN A 46 10.61 -2.32 1.56
N ALA A 47 10.55 -2.40 0.23
CA ALA A 47 10.90 -1.29 -0.64
C ALA A 47 9.97 -0.09 -0.40
N LEU A 48 8.66 -0.32 -0.33
CA LEU A 48 7.66 0.71 -0.03
C LEU A 48 7.84 1.32 1.36
N ALA A 49 8.19 0.51 2.38
CA ALA A 49 8.47 0.99 3.73
C ALA A 49 9.71 1.90 3.75
N SER A 50 10.74 1.58 2.97
CA SER A 50 12.00 2.31 2.98
C SER A 50 12.01 3.61 2.17
N ILE A 51 10.93 3.90 1.41
CA ILE A 51 10.89 5.04 0.52
C ILE A 51 11.00 6.36 1.30
N LYS A 52 11.70 7.33 0.71
CA LYS A 52 11.88 8.68 1.26
C LYS A 52 11.29 9.68 0.28
N ILE A 53 10.36 10.49 0.78
CA ILE A 53 9.64 11.53 0.04
C ILE A 53 10.05 12.85 0.65
N CYS A 54 10.64 13.74 -0.16
CA CYS A 54 11.07 15.06 0.29
C CYS A 54 10.40 16.13 -0.56
N ASP A 55 9.67 17.04 0.08
CA ASP A 55 9.07 18.22 -0.56
C ASP A 55 9.72 19.51 0.01
N PRO A 56 10.63 20.17 -0.73
CA PRO A 56 11.40 21.31 -0.22
C PRO A 56 10.60 22.62 -0.13
N ALA A 57 9.38 22.67 -0.67
CA ALA A 57 8.47 23.81 -0.58
C ALA A 57 7.05 23.29 -0.37
N ILE A 58 6.86 22.62 0.77
CA ILE A 58 5.74 21.70 1.01
C ILE A 58 4.38 22.41 1.04
N GLY A 59 4.33 23.66 1.49
CA GLY A 59 3.10 24.43 1.66
C GLY A 59 2.03 23.61 2.38
N SER A 60 0.91 23.31 1.71
CA SER A 60 -0.19 22.52 2.29
C SER A 60 0.11 21.03 2.51
N GLY A 61 1.23 20.52 1.99
CA GLY A 61 1.61 19.10 2.08
C GLY A 61 0.73 18.15 1.27
N ALA A 62 -0.07 18.66 0.34
CA ALA A 62 -0.97 17.82 -0.47
C ALA A 62 -0.23 16.73 -1.26
N PHE A 63 0.96 17.05 -1.80
CA PHE A 63 1.77 16.09 -2.55
C PHE A 63 2.27 14.91 -1.68
N PRO A 64 3.02 15.13 -0.58
CA PRO A 64 3.47 14.03 0.27
C PRO A 64 2.31 13.26 0.93
N VAL A 65 1.20 13.94 1.28
CA VAL A 65 0.00 13.26 1.79
C VAL A 65 -0.64 12.36 0.73
N GLY A 66 -0.69 12.79 -0.53
CA GLY A 66 -1.18 11.95 -1.63
C GLY A 66 -0.30 10.72 -1.83
N LEU A 67 1.03 10.89 -1.86
CA LEU A 67 1.96 9.76 -1.96
C LEU A 67 1.85 8.80 -0.76
N MET A 68 1.68 9.33 0.45
CA MET A 68 1.44 8.50 1.64
C MET A 68 0.22 7.61 1.46
N GLN A 69 -0.89 8.15 0.96
CA GLN A 69 -2.12 7.40 0.75
C GLN A 69 -1.88 6.24 -0.22
N GLU A 70 -1.20 6.48 -1.34
CA GLU A 70 -0.91 5.44 -2.34
C GLU A 70 0.03 4.36 -1.80
N VAL A 71 1.06 4.73 -1.02
CA VAL A 71 1.94 3.76 -0.34
C VAL A 71 1.17 2.92 0.67
N VAL A 72 0.34 3.55 1.52
CA VAL A 72 -0.47 2.86 2.53
C VAL A 72 -1.43 1.88 1.88
N LYS A 73 -2.09 2.26 0.78
CA LYS A 73 -2.98 1.37 0.02
C LYS A 73 -2.23 0.15 -0.51
N ALA A 74 -1.13 0.36 -1.22
CA ALA A 74 -0.33 -0.74 -1.78
C ALA A 74 0.14 -1.72 -0.68
N ARG A 75 0.64 -1.21 0.45
CA ARG A 75 1.07 -2.05 1.59
C ARG A 75 -0.08 -2.78 2.27
N THR A 76 -1.28 -2.18 2.30
CA THR A 76 -2.51 -2.82 2.80
C THR A 76 -2.92 -3.99 1.91
N VAL A 77 -2.85 -3.83 0.59
CA VAL A 77 -3.14 -4.91 -0.36
C VAL A 77 -2.16 -6.07 -0.19
N LEU A 78 -0.86 -5.78 -0.01
CA LEU A 78 0.16 -6.82 0.21
C LEU A 78 -0.02 -7.60 1.51
N THR A 79 -0.77 -7.09 2.50
CA THR A 79 -1.07 -7.81 3.75
C THR A 79 -1.79 -9.13 3.51
N THR A 80 -2.53 -9.27 2.40
CA THR A 80 -3.16 -10.54 1.99
C THR A 80 -2.15 -11.67 1.78
N TYR A 81 -0.90 -11.34 1.45
CA TYR A 81 0.18 -12.29 1.20
C TYR A 81 1.22 -12.35 2.34
N LEU A 82 1.05 -11.54 3.39
CA LEU A 82 2.03 -11.35 4.48
C LEU A 82 1.39 -11.65 5.84
N GLU A 83 0.86 -12.87 5.98
CA GLU A 83 -0.03 -13.25 7.08
C GLU A 83 0.61 -13.25 8.48
N ASN A 84 1.93 -13.39 8.57
CA ASN A 84 2.65 -13.50 9.84
C ASN A 84 2.67 -12.21 10.69
N GLN A 85 2.12 -11.10 10.18
CA GLN A 85 2.18 -9.78 10.83
C GLN A 85 0.84 -9.01 10.76
N LYS A 86 -0.29 -9.69 10.58
CA LYS A 86 -1.59 -9.01 10.32
C LYS A 86 -1.96 -7.93 11.35
N GLU A 87 -1.65 -8.12 12.63
CA GLU A 87 -2.00 -7.17 13.69
C GLU A 87 -1.27 -5.81 13.56
N GLU A 88 0.00 -5.82 13.15
CA GLU A 88 0.81 -4.61 12.95
C GLU A 88 0.61 -3.99 11.56
N ARG A 89 0.00 -4.73 10.63
CA ARG A 89 -0.19 -4.33 9.23
C ARG A 89 -1.52 -3.63 8.99
N THR A 90 -1.83 -2.62 9.81
CA THR A 90 -3.05 -1.82 9.69
C THR A 90 -2.79 -0.48 8.98
N PRO A 91 -3.84 0.13 8.37
CA PRO A 91 -3.71 1.48 7.79
C PRO A 91 -3.20 2.52 8.80
N TYR A 92 -3.52 2.36 10.08
CA TYR A 92 -3.01 3.24 11.14
C TYR A 92 -1.49 3.11 11.29
N HIS A 93 -0.97 1.89 11.45
CA HIS A 93 0.47 1.66 11.60
C HIS A 93 1.24 2.06 10.35
N PHE A 94 0.72 1.80 9.15
CA PHE A 94 1.35 2.24 7.91
C PHE A 94 1.41 3.76 7.78
N LYS A 95 0.32 4.48 8.10
CA LYS A 95 0.32 5.95 8.09
C LYS A 95 1.30 6.50 9.10
N ARG A 96 1.29 5.96 10.33
CA ARG A 96 2.21 6.36 11.39
C ARG A 96 3.67 6.17 10.95
N HIS A 97 4.01 4.99 10.42
CA HIS A 97 5.35 4.72 9.88
C HIS A 97 5.71 5.71 8.77
N ALA A 98 4.83 5.95 7.80
CA ALA A 98 5.12 6.84 6.67
C ALA A 98 5.40 8.29 7.12
N ILE A 99 4.62 8.79 8.09
CA ILE A 99 4.82 10.14 8.65
C ILE A 99 6.14 10.23 9.41
N GLN A 100 6.49 9.21 10.19
CA GLN A 100 7.69 9.24 11.03
C GLN A 100 8.97 8.99 10.23
N GLU A 101 8.92 8.07 9.28
CA GLU A 101 10.12 7.49 8.68
C GLU A 101 10.23 7.74 7.17
N SER A 102 9.21 8.24 6.48
CA SER A 102 9.23 8.32 5.01
C SER A 102 8.98 9.71 4.45
N ILE A 103 8.28 10.59 5.17
CA ILE A 103 7.86 11.90 4.67
C ILE A 103 8.67 13.01 5.32
N TYR A 104 9.28 13.84 4.48
CA TYR A 104 10.08 14.99 4.87
C TYR A 104 9.60 16.20 4.08
N GLY A 105 9.49 17.33 4.75
CA GLY A 105 9.03 18.57 4.14
C GLY A 105 9.73 19.77 4.75
N VAL A 106 9.99 20.77 3.93
CA VAL A 106 10.44 22.09 4.38
C VAL A 106 9.43 23.12 3.87
N ASP A 107 9.09 24.07 4.74
CA ASP A 107 8.31 25.26 4.40
C ASP A 107 9.19 26.48 4.71
N ILE A 108 9.18 27.49 3.83
CA ILE A 108 10.09 28.65 3.84
C ILE A 108 9.33 29.94 4.13
#